data_AF-A0A7C1C3E6-F1
#
_entry.id   AF-A0A7C1C3E6-F1
#
_cell.length_a   1.000
_cell.length_b   1.000
_cell.length_c   1.000
_cell.angle_alpha   90.00
_cell.angle_beta   90.00
_cell.angle_gamma   90.00
#
_symmetry.space_group_name_H-M   'P 1'
#
loop_
_entity.id
_entity.type
_entity.pdbx_description
1 polymer ?
#
loop_
_entity_poly.entity_id
_entity_poly.type
_entity_poly.pdbx_seq_one_letter_code
_entity_poly.pdbx_strand_id
1 'polypeptide(L)'
;MAFLQKDKLFSKRGLKNYTFIVLGAFILAASFVLFITPNKIVPGGVYGISIVLHYMLGTPVGMVALAFDIPLTLIGLRVLGPRFGIKTVVGFVLTAVFVDGLTMLYGTEALVQDDA
;
A
#
# COMPACT_ATOMS: atom_id res chain seq x y z
N MET A 1 24.78 -0.28 -13.60
CA MET A 1 23.38 0.12 -13.35
C MET A 1 23.23 0.60 -11.92
N ALA A 2 23.35 1.89 -11.66
CA ALA A 2 23.20 2.46 -10.32
C ALA A 2 22.25 3.66 -10.38
N PHE A 3 20.94 3.37 -10.41
CA PHE A 3 19.85 4.36 -10.29
C PHE A 3 19.65 4.87 -8.84
N LEU A 4 20.71 4.84 -8.03
CA LEU A 4 20.66 5.13 -6.60
C LEU A 4 20.99 6.60 -6.35
N GLN A 5 19.96 7.44 -6.49
CA GLN A 5 20.04 8.85 -6.16
C GLN A 5 20.43 9.03 -4.67
N LYS A 6 21.53 9.78 -4.43
CA LYS A 6 21.99 10.17 -3.09
C LYS A 6 21.03 11.21 -2.48
N ASP A 7 19.88 10.77 -1.99
CA ASP A 7 18.96 11.65 -1.26
C ASP A 7 19.32 11.64 0.23
N LYS A 8 19.81 12.77 0.76
CA LYS A 8 19.82 13.01 2.21
C LYS A 8 18.37 13.21 2.69
N LEU A 9 17.99 12.58 3.80
CA LEU A 9 16.64 12.66 4.39
C LEU A 9 16.16 14.12 4.56
N PHE A 10 17.04 15.03 4.97
CA PHE A 10 16.75 16.45 5.20
C PHE A 10 17.10 17.39 4.04
N SER A 11 17.35 16.88 2.84
CA SER A 11 17.48 17.73 1.65
C SER A 11 16.09 18.09 1.11
N LYS A 12 15.93 19.29 0.51
CA LYS A 12 14.70 19.70 -0.19
C LYS A 12 14.19 18.63 -1.17
N ARG A 13 15.12 17.88 -1.78
CA ARG A 13 14.82 16.78 -2.71
C ARG A 13 14.34 15.51 -2.00
N GLY A 14 14.92 15.20 -0.84
CA GLY A 14 14.50 14.08 0.01
C GLY A 14 13.08 14.29 0.53
N LEU A 15 12.81 15.45 1.12
CA LEU A 15 11.47 15.80 1.60
C LEU A 15 10.42 15.70 0.49
N LYS A 16 10.70 16.26 -0.69
CA LYS A 16 9.80 16.18 -1.86
C LYS A 16 9.50 14.73 -2.24
N ASN A 17 10.49 13.85 -2.23
CA ASN A 17 10.31 12.44 -2.55
C ASN A 17 9.42 11.72 -1.53
N TYR A 18 9.64 11.95 -0.23
CA TYR A 18 8.80 11.36 0.81
C TYR A 18 7.37 11.91 0.78
N THR A 19 7.18 13.21 0.52
CA THR A 19 5.84 13.79 0.32
C THR A 19 5.10 13.09 -0.83
N PHE A 20 5.77 12.83 -1.96
CA PHE A 20 5.15 12.09 -3.06
C PHE A 20 4.82 10.64 -2.71
N ILE A 21 5.67 9.96 -1.93
CA ILE A 21 5.37 8.60 -1.44
C ILE A 21 4.13 8.62 -0.56
N VAL A 22 4.04 9.55 0.39
CA VAL A 22 2.89 9.68 1.29
C VAL A 22 1.62 9.98 0.51
N LEU A 23 1.66 10.95 -0.41
CA LEU A 23 0.51 11.30 -1.24
C LEU A 23 0.08 10.15 -2.16
N GLY A 24 1.04 9.48 -2.80
CA GLY A 24 0.75 8.32 -3.64
C GLY A 24 0.15 7.16 -2.86
N ALA A 25 0.69 6.85 -1.68
CA ALA A 25 0.16 5.82 -0.78
C ALA A 25 -1.27 6.14 -0.33
N PHE A 26 -1.55 7.41 -0.02
CA PHE A 26 -2.90 7.84 0.37
C PHE A 26 -3.90 7.71 -0.79
N ILE A 27 -3.53 8.18 -1.99
CA ILE A 27 -4.38 8.06 -3.19
C ILE A 27 -4.65 6.58 -3.49
N LEU A 28 -3.61 5.74 -3.42
CA LEU A 28 -3.75 4.30 -3.62
C LEU A 28 -4.72 3.69 -2.60
N ALA A 29 -4.52 3.97 -1.31
CA ALA A 29 -5.39 3.48 -0.24
C ALA A 29 -6.84 3.93 -0.43
N ALA A 30 -7.08 5.19 -0.79
CA ALA A 30 -8.41 5.70 -1.08
C ALA A 30 -9.06 4.96 -2.26
N SER A 31 -8.33 4.72 -3.35
CA SER A 31 -8.84 3.91 -4.46
C SER A 31 -9.24 2.50 -4.01
N PHE A 32 -8.43 1.88 -3.15
CA PHE A 32 -8.69 0.54 -2.63
C PHE A 32 -9.92 0.48 -1.73
N VAL A 33 -10.06 1.41 -0.79
CA VAL A 33 -11.16 1.40 0.18
C VAL A 33 -12.48 1.85 -0.44
N LEU A 34 -12.45 2.86 -1.30
CA LEU A 34 -13.67 3.49 -1.81
C LEU A 34 -14.24 2.80 -3.06
N PHE A 35 -13.40 2.16 -3.87
CA PHE A 35 -13.82 1.55 -5.14
C PHE A 35 -13.57 0.05 -5.18
N ILE A 36 -12.34 -0.40 -4.91
CA ILE A 36 -11.95 -1.79 -5.18
C ILE A 36 -12.56 -2.76 -4.18
N THR A 37 -12.35 -2.49 -2.88
CA THR A 37 -12.82 -3.34 -1.79
C THR A 37 -14.33 -3.51 -1.87
N PRO A 38 -15.17 -2.45 -1.84
CA PRO A 38 -16.63 -2.61 -1.80
C PRO A 38 -17.21 -3.24 -3.08
N ASN A 39 -16.63 -3.00 -4.25
CA ASN A 39 -17.06 -3.63 -5.50
C ASN A 39 -16.49 -5.05 -5.71
N LYS A 40 -15.80 -5.63 -4.72
CA LYS A 40 -15.20 -6.97 -4.79
C LYS A 40 -14.25 -7.14 -5.98
N ILE A 41 -13.65 -6.05 -6.45
CA ILE A 41 -12.69 -6.09 -7.55
C ILE A 41 -11.37 -6.61 -6.97
N VAL A 42 -10.81 -7.65 -7.59
CA VAL A 42 -9.54 -8.24 -7.15
C VAL A 42 -8.43 -7.77 -8.08
N PRO A 43 -7.60 -6.78 -7.70
CA PRO A 43 -6.40 -6.44 -8.47
C PRO A 43 -5.38 -7.58 -8.36
N GLY A 44 -4.46 -7.71 -9.30
CA GLY A 44 -3.38 -8.71 -9.20
C GLY A 44 -2.41 -8.43 -8.03
N GLY A 45 -1.68 -9.47 -7.60
CA GLY A 45 -0.59 -9.35 -6.61
C GLY A 45 -1.04 -9.45 -5.15
N VAL A 46 -0.27 -8.83 -4.24
CA VAL A 46 -0.44 -8.94 -2.77
C VAL A 46 -1.79 -8.39 -2.29
N TYR A 47 -2.16 -7.21 -2.78
CA TYR A 47 -3.42 -6.57 -2.36
C TYR A 47 -4.65 -7.32 -2.86
N GLY A 48 -4.57 -7.99 -4.01
CA GLY A 48 -5.63 -8.88 -4.49
C GLY A 48 -5.90 -10.05 -3.55
N ILE A 49 -4.83 -10.77 -3.20
CA ILE A 49 -4.88 -11.87 -2.23
C ILE A 49 -5.47 -11.37 -0.91
N SER A 50 -5.06 -10.17 -0.47
CA SER A 50 -5.53 -9.56 0.77
C SER A 50 -7.04 -9.25 0.74
N ILE A 51 -7.58 -8.78 -0.39
CA ILE A 51 -9.02 -8.57 -0.58
C ILE A 51 -9.79 -9.89 -0.57
N VAL A 52 -9.28 -10.92 -1.26
CA VAL A 52 -9.91 -12.25 -1.26
C VAL A 52 -9.98 -12.80 0.17
N LEU A 53 -8.88 -12.71 0.93
CA LEU A 53 -8.84 -13.13 2.32
C LEU A 53 -9.77 -12.30 3.21
N HIS A 54 -9.86 -10.99 3.00
CA HIS A 54 -10.82 -10.14 3.71
C HIS A 54 -12.26 -10.61 3.51
N TYR A 55 -12.64 -10.97 2.28
CA TYR A 55 -13.98 -11.47 2.00
C TYR A 55 -14.26 -12.87 2.53
N MET A 56 -13.24 -13.70 2.70
CA MET A 56 -13.39 -15.05 3.25
C MET A 56 -13.33 -15.10 4.78
N LEU A 57 -12.50 -14.25 5.40
CA LEU A 57 -12.13 -14.33 6.83
C LEU A 57 -12.49 -13.09 7.64
N GLY A 58 -12.94 -12.00 6.99
CA GLY A 58 -13.24 -10.73 7.66
C GLY A 58 -12.01 -9.96 8.18
N THR A 59 -10.80 -10.34 7.75
CA THR A 59 -9.54 -9.75 8.24
C THR A 59 -9.24 -8.41 7.58
N PRO A 60 -8.65 -7.41 8.26
CA PRO A 60 -8.29 -6.13 7.65
C PRO A 60 -7.36 -6.30 6.44
N VAL A 61 -7.70 -5.66 5.30
CA VAL A 61 -6.96 -5.81 4.03
C VAL A 61 -5.52 -5.32 4.18
N GLY A 62 -5.29 -4.20 4.87
CA GLY A 62 -3.97 -3.62 5.08
C GLY A 62 -3.08 -4.55 5.92
N MET A 63 -3.61 -5.12 6.99
CA MET A 63 -2.88 -6.07 7.84
C MET A 63 -2.43 -7.32 7.06
N VAL A 64 -3.31 -7.90 6.23
CA VAL A 64 -2.94 -9.06 5.40
C VAL A 64 -1.90 -8.65 4.35
N ALA A 65 -2.06 -7.49 3.72
CA ALA A 65 -1.09 -6.98 2.75
C ALA A 65 0.29 -6.80 3.38
N LEU A 66 0.38 -6.25 4.60
CA LEU A 66 1.63 -6.12 5.35
C LEU A 66 2.30 -7.47 5.60
N ALA A 67 1.52 -8.48 6.00
CA ALA A 67 2.04 -9.80 6.28
C ALA A 67 2.73 -10.43 5.06
N PHE A 68 2.24 -10.15 3.85
CA PHE A 68 2.85 -10.58 2.59
C PHE A 68 3.97 -9.65 2.11
N ASP A 69 3.85 -8.33 2.31
CA ASP A 69 4.86 -7.36 1.89
C ASP A 69 6.17 -7.47 2.69
N ILE A 70 6.12 -7.90 3.96
CA ILE A 70 7.32 -8.14 4.80
C ILE A 70 8.27 -9.18 4.18
N PRO A 71 7.85 -10.45 3.90
CA PRO A 71 8.75 -11.45 3.31
C PRO A 71 9.19 -11.06 1.90
N LEU A 72 8.30 -10.48 1.09
CA LEU A 72 8.65 -9.99 -0.25
C LEU A 72 9.72 -8.90 -0.18
N THR A 73 9.62 -8.00 0.79
CA THR A 73 10.59 -6.91 0.95
C THR A 73 11.91 -7.41 1.52
N LEU A 74 11.91 -8.42 2.40
CA LEU A 74 13.14 -9.10 2.83
C LEU A 74 13.90 -9.71 1.64
N ILE A 75 13.18 -10.36 0.72
CA ILE A 75 13.76 -10.90 -0.51
C ILE A 75 14.24 -9.74 -1.41
N GLY A 76 13.41 -8.72 -1.60
CA GLY A 76 13.74 -7.54 -2.41
C GLY A 76 14.96 -6.77 -1.89
N LEU A 77 15.12 -6.66 -0.57
CA LEU A 77 16.31 -6.09 0.07
C LEU A 77 17.57 -6.87 -0.25
N ARG A 78 17.48 -8.20 -0.32
CA ARG A 78 18.61 -9.07 -0.68
C ARG A 78 19.01 -8.95 -2.15
N VAL A 79 18.04 -8.77 -3.05
CA VAL A 79 18.30 -8.72 -4.50
C VAL A 79 18.64 -7.30 -5.00
N LEU A 80 17.90 -6.27 -4.56
CA LEU A 80 18.05 -4.88 -5.03
C LEU A 80 18.91 -4.01 -4.10
N GLY A 81 19.20 -4.49 -2.89
CA GLY A 81 20.03 -3.82 -1.89
C GLY A 81 19.25 -2.92 -0.91
N PRO A 82 19.91 -2.51 0.18
CA PRO A 82 19.26 -1.86 1.33
C PRO A 82 18.64 -0.49 1.03
N ARG A 83 19.19 0.22 0.03
CA ARG A 83 18.73 1.56 -0.33
C ARG A 83 17.41 1.55 -1.09
N PHE A 84 17.10 0.47 -1.80
CA PHE A 84 15.80 0.28 -2.45
C PHE A 84 14.74 -0.03 -1.39
N GLY A 85 15.05 -0.98 -0.48
CA GLY A 85 14.06 -1.45 0.46
C GLY A 85 13.55 -0.40 1.44
N ILE A 86 14.34 0.59 1.88
CA ILE A 86 13.84 1.62 2.82
C ILE A 86 12.67 2.42 2.23
N LYS A 87 12.76 2.86 0.97
CA LYS A 87 11.66 3.62 0.35
C LYS A 87 10.44 2.74 0.10
N THR A 88 10.66 1.48 -0.29
CA THR A 88 9.59 0.50 -0.49
C THR A 88 8.88 0.17 0.82
N VAL A 89 9.63 -0.05 1.91
CA VAL A 89 9.08 -0.28 3.26
C VAL A 89 8.21 0.87 3.69
N VAL A 90 8.70 2.11 3.58
CA VAL A 90 7.91 3.28 3.92
C VAL A 90 6.63 3.35 3.07
N GLY A 91 6.72 3.05 1.78
CA GLY A 91 5.57 3.04 0.87
C GLY A 91 4.49 2.03 1.29
N PHE A 92 4.83 0.75 1.38
CA PHE A 92 3.81 -0.27 1.67
C PHE A 92 3.27 -0.15 3.10
N VAL A 93 4.10 0.25 4.08
CA VAL A 93 3.64 0.47 5.46
C VAL A 93 2.63 1.61 5.51
N LEU A 94 2.91 2.73 4.83
CA LEU A 94 1.97 3.84 4.75
C LEU A 94 0.68 3.42 4.04
N THR A 95 0.78 2.71 2.91
CA THR A 95 -0.40 2.23 2.19
C THR A 95 -1.27 1.36 3.09
N ALA A 96 -0.71 0.38 3.80
CA ALA A 96 -1.49 -0.48 4.67
C ALA A 96 -2.14 0.27 5.84
N VAL A 97 -1.41 1.19 6.48
CA VAL A 97 -1.95 2.04 7.55
C VAL A 97 -3.08 2.91 7.03
N PHE A 98 -2.95 3.48 5.82
CA PHE A 98 -4.01 4.28 5.22
C PHE A 98 -5.19 3.43 4.78
N VAL A 99 -4.99 2.22 4.26
CA VAL A 99 -6.10 1.31 3.91
C VAL A 99 -6.90 0.97 5.14
N ASP A 100 -6.27 0.41 6.18
CA ASP A 100 -6.98 0.01 7.40
C ASP A 100 -7.59 1.23 8.13
N GLY A 101 -6.88 2.36 8.15
CA GLY A 101 -7.37 3.60 8.74
C GLY A 101 -8.58 4.18 8.01
N LEU A 102 -8.55 4.19 6.67
CA LEU A 102 -9.69 4.64 5.86
C LEU A 102 -10.86 3.65 5.98
N THR A 103 -10.61 2.34 5.98
CA THR A 103 -11.66 1.34 6.22
C THR A 103 -12.31 1.51 7.58
N MET A 104 -11.55 1.85 8.63
CA MET A 104 -12.10 2.13 9.96
C MET A 104 -12.91 3.43 10.03
N LEU A 105 -12.52 4.47 9.26
CA LEU A 105 -13.19 5.77 9.25
C LEU A 105 -14.44 5.81 8.36
N TYR A 106 -14.38 5.21 7.17
CA TYR A 106 -15.45 5.25 6.17
C TYR A 106 -16.34 4.00 6.17
N GLY A 107 -15.89 2.90 6.78
CA GLY A 107 -16.57 1.61 6.69
C GLY A 107 -16.34 0.91 5.35
N THR A 108 -17.06 -0.19 5.12
CA THR A 108 -17.00 -1.03 3.92
C THR A 108 -18.09 -0.70 2.90
N GLU A 109 -18.68 0.49 2.96
CA GLU A 109 -19.72 0.88 2.01
C GLU A 109 -19.14 1.48 0.73
N ALA A 110 -19.70 1.09 -0.42
CA ALA A 110 -19.28 1.58 -1.72
C ALA A 110 -19.64 3.07 -1.87
N LEU A 111 -18.70 3.91 -2.29
CA LEU A 111 -19.04 5.29 -2.69
C LEU A 111 -19.86 5.34 -3.98
N VAL A 112 -19.70 4.34 -4.85
CA VAL A 112 -20.51 4.16 -6.05
C VAL A 112 -21.26 2.85 -5.87
N GLN A 113 -22.58 2.92 -5.69
CA GLN A 113 -23.45 1.75 -5.70
C GLN A 113 -23.56 1.25 -7.13
N ASP A 114 -23.36 -0.06 -7.31
CA ASP A 114 -23.53 -0.72 -8.60
C ASP A 114 -25.04 -0.81 -8.88
N ASP A 115 -25.59 0.25 -9.48
CA ASP A 115 -26.99 0.32 -9.94
C ASP A 115 -27.14 -0.40 -11.30
N ALA A 116 -26.67 -1.65 -11.37
CA ALA A 116 -26.73 -2.51 -12.57
C ALA A 116 -27.69 -3.68 -12.41
#